data_AF-A0A7W0FYW9-F1
#
_entry.id   AF-A0A7W0FYW9-F1
#
_cell.length_a   1.000
_cell.length_b   1.000
_cell.length_c   1.000
_cell.angle_alpha   90.00
_cell.angle_beta   90.00
_cell.angle_gamma   90.00
#
_symmetry.space_group_name_H-M   'P 1'
#
loop_
_entity.id
_entity.type
_entity.pdbx_description
1 polymer ?
#
loop_
_entity_poly.entity_id
_entity_poly.type
_entity_poly.pdbx_seq_one_letter_code
_entity_poly.pdbx_strand_id
1 'polypeptide(L)' 'MVQEAHKIITLEELKGRTLEELLHEVAQSRQPITVILEEGESVTIEPSSQLKPLPQLEGHVPEGWKNAIS' A
#
# COMPACT_ATOMS: atom_id res chain seq x y z
N MET A 1 -16.30 -12.57 -9.36
CA MET A 1 -14.87 -12.21 -9.36
C MET A 1 -14.80 -10.71 -9.54
N VAL A 2 -14.43 -9.95 -8.50
CA VAL A 2 -14.14 -8.53 -8.66
C VAL A 2 -12.76 -8.48 -9.27
N GLN A 3 -12.64 -8.11 -10.55
CA GLN A 3 -11.32 -7.80 -11.10
C GLN A 3 -10.88 -6.50 -10.44
N GLU A 4 -9.83 -6.53 -9.63
CA GLU A 4 -9.17 -5.31 -9.21
C GLU A 4 -8.65 -4.62 -10.47
N ALA A 5 -9.19 -3.44 -10.75
CA ALA A 5 -8.77 -2.61 -11.86
C ALA A 5 -7.35 -2.09 -11.56
N HIS A 6 -6.35 -2.89 -11.93
CA HIS A 6 -4.95 -2.49 -11.90
C HIS A 6 -4.59 -1.95 -13.28
N LYS A 7 -3.93 -0.79 -13.30
CA LYS A 7 -3.49 -0.14 -14.53
C LYS A 7 -2.15 -0.73 -14.92
N ILE A 8 -2.04 -1.29 -16.12
CA ILE A 8 -0.77 -1.79 -16.66
C ILE A 8 -0.22 -0.76 -17.64
N ILE A 9 1.04 -0.37 -17.45
CA ILE A 9 1.77 0.54 -18.33
C ILE A 9 3.17 0.00 -18.60
N THR A 10 3.76 0.40 -19.72
CA THR A 10 5.14 0.10 -20.07
C THR A 10 6.09 1.19 -19.55
N LEU A 11 7.39 0.89 -19.49
CA LEU A 11 8.40 1.88 -19.16
C LEU A 11 8.43 3.07 -20.14
N GLU A 12 8.11 2.84 -21.42
CA GLU A 12 8.03 3.89 -22.44
C GLU A 12 6.93 4.90 -22.10
N GLU A 13 5.77 4.44 -21.64
CA GLU A 13 4.64 5.29 -21.25
C GLU A 13 4.91 6.12 -19.98
N LEU A 14 5.94 5.76 -19.21
CA LEU A 14 6.43 6.56 -18.08
C LEU A 14 7.42 7.64 -18.49
N LYS A 15 7.99 7.59 -19.70
CA LYS A 15 8.96 8.60 -20.13
C LYS A 15 8.31 9.98 -20.16
N GLY A 16 8.97 10.94 -19.52
CA GLY A 16 8.48 12.31 -19.39
C GLY A 16 7.55 12.55 -18.19
N ARG A 17 7.20 11.51 -17.42
CA ARG A 17 6.57 11.65 -16.11
C ARG A 17 7.60 11.60 -15.00
N THR A 18 7.34 12.30 -13.91
CA THR A 18 8.18 12.15 -12.71
C THR A 18 7.68 11.02 -11.82
N LEU A 19 8.55 10.51 -10.96
CA LEU A 19 8.16 9.51 -9.96
C LEU A 19 7.11 10.08 -9.01
N GLU A 20 7.22 11.35 -8.63
CA GLU A 20 6.25 12.02 -7.76
C GLU A 20 4.84 12.04 -8.37
N GLU A 21 4.73 12.32 -9.67
CA GLU A 21 3.44 12.29 -10.39
C GLU A 21 2.84 10.89 -10.39
N LEU A 22 3.67 9.86 -10.56
CA LEU A 22 3.22 8.46 -10.52
C LEU A 22 2.73 8.08 -9.12
N LEU A 23 3.50 8.40 -8.08
CA LEU A 23 3.12 8.13 -6.69
C LEU A 23 1.85 8.90 -6.30
N HIS A 24 1.70 10.13 -6.78
CA HIS A 24 0.50 10.93 -6.55
C HIS A 24 -0.74 10.30 -7.21
N GLU A 25 -0.62 9.80 -8.44
CA GLU A 25 -1.70 9.08 -9.14
C GLU A 25 -2.13 7.84 -8.39
N VAL A 26 -1.18 7.00 -7.95
CA VAL A 26 -1.47 5.78 -7.16
C VAL A 26 -2.16 6.13 -5.85
N ALA A 27 -1.68 7.17 -5.15
CA ALA A 27 -2.25 7.61 -3.89
C ALA A 27 -3.68 8.17 -4.04
N GLN A 28 -3.94 8.96 -5.08
CA GLN A 28 -5.25 9.57 -5.33
C GLN A 28 -6.29 8.56 -5.83
N SER A 29 -5.92 7.74 -6.81
CA SER A 29 -6.82 6.75 -7.40
C SER A 29 -7.11 5.58 -6.46
N ARG A 30 -6.20 5.34 -5.50
CA ARG A 30 -6.11 4.13 -4.68
C ARG A 30 -6.14 2.85 -5.52
N GLN A 31 -5.61 2.91 -6.74
CA GLN A 31 -5.49 1.79 -7.66
C GLN A 31 -4.01 1.44 -7.87
N PRO A 32 -3.66 0.14 -7.87
CA PRO A 32 -2.30 -0.27 -8.22
C PRO A 32 -1.95 0.06 -9.66
N ILE A 33 -0.69 0.45 -9.89
CA ILE A 33 -0.11 0.57 -11.22
C ILE A 33 1.01 -0.47 -11.36
N THR A 34 0.92 -1.32 -12.38
CA THR A 34 1.98 -2.27 -12.75
C THR A 34 2.74 -1.72 -13.95
N VAL A 35 4.04 -1.58 -13.79
CA VAL A 35 4.98 -1.19 -14.84
C VAL A 35 5.64 -2.43 -15.40
N ILE A 36 5.48 -2.67 -16.70
CA ILE A 36 6.19 -3.71 -17.44
C ILE A 36 7.56 -3.15 -17.85
N LEU A 37 8.61 -3.84 -17.43
CA LEU A 37 9.99 -3.52 -17.76
C LEU A 37 10.44 -4.29 -19.00
N GLU A 38 11.62 -3.94 -19.51
CA GLU A 38 12.28 -4.76 -20.52
C GLU A 38 12.59 -6.16 -19.94
N GLU A 39 12.78 -7.17 -20.79
CA GLU A 39 13.05 -8.56 -20.37
C GLU A 39 11.87 -9.30 -19.68
N GLY A 40 10.68 -8.71 -19.65
CA GLY A 40 9.47 -9.37 -19.13
C GLY A 40 9.31 -9.30 -17.62
N GLU A 41 10.15 -8.50 -16.94
CA GLU A 41 9.97 -8.16 -15.54
C GLU A 41 8.82 -7.16 -15.35
N SER A 42 8.28 -7.11 -14.12
CA SER A 42 7.26 -6.13 -13.78
C SER A 42 7.40 -5.63 -12.35
N VAL A 43 7.03 -4.38 -12.13
CA VAL A 43 7.02 -3.73 -10.82
C VAL A 43 5.63 -3.16 -10.57
N THR A 44 5.02 -3.51 -9.44
CA THR A 44 3.73 -2.97 -9.03
C THR A 44 3.91 -1.96 -7.91
N ILE A 45 3.31 -0.78 -8.07
CA ILE A 45 3.20 0.25 -7.05
C ILE A 45 1.75 0.27 -6.57
N GLU A 46 1.54 0.01 -5.30
CA GLU A 46 0.22 -0.03 -4.68
C GLU A 46 0.10 0.97 -3.53
N PRO A 47 -1.09 1.58 -3.34
CA PRO A 47 -1.33 2.40 -2.18
C PRO A 47 -1.31 1.51 -0.93
N SER A 48 -0.62 1.95 0.13
CA SER A 48 -0.73 1.24 1.39
C SER A 48 -2.18 1.23 1.87
N SER A 49 -2.60 0.09 2.40
CA SER A 49 -3.88 -0.02 3.08
C SER A 49 -3.82 0.90 4.31
N GLN A 50 -4.81 1.79 4.44
CA GLN A 50 -5.00 2.51 5.69
C GLN A 50 -5.45 1.48 6.72
N LEU A 51 -4.50 1.00 7.52
CA LEU A 51 -4.81 0.19 8.69
C LEU A 51 -5.79 0.99 9.54
N LYS A 52 -6.96 0.41 9.81
CA LYS A 52 -7.83 0.96 10.84
C LYS A 52 -7.00 0.98 12.13
N PRO A 53 -7.01 2.10 12.87
CA PRO A 53 -6.38 2.11 14.18
C PRO A 53 -6.95 0.93 14.99
N LEU A 54 -6.07 0.29 15.77
CA LEU A 54 -6.50 -0.80 16.63
C LEU A 54 -7.71 -0.34 17.45
N PRO A 55 -8.77 -1.14 17.56
CA PRO A 55 -9.90 -0.77 18.40
C PRO A 55 -9.38 -0.50 19.81
N GLN A 56 -9.76 0.62 20.40
CA GLN A 56 -9.58 0.82 21.82
C GLN A 56 -10.47 -0.20 22.52
N LEU A 57 -9.84 -1.25 23.04
CA LEU A 57 -10.53 -2.19 23.92
C LEU A 57 -10.74 -1.48 25.25
N GLU A 58 -11.98 -1.42 25.75
CA GLU A 58 -12.21 -1.11 27.16
C GLU A 58 -11.65 -2.26 28.00
N GLY A 59 -10.34 -2.20 28.24
CA GLY A 59 -9.62 -3.15 29.07
C GLY A 59 -9.29 -2.49 30.40
N HIS A 60 -9.89 -2.99 31.47
CA HIS A 60 -9.30 -2.79 32.79
C HIS A 60 -8.03 -3.66 32.83
N VAL A 61 -6.86 -3.05 33.02
CA VAL A 61 -5.63 -3.78 33.37
C VAL A 61 -5.66 -3.97 34.88
N PRO A 62 -5.92 -5.19 35.41
CA PRO A 62 -5.87 -5.44 36.84
C PRO A 62 -4.53 -5.03 37.43
N GLU A 63 -4.60 -4.42 38.60
CA GLU A 63 -3.43 -4.06 39.38
C GLU A 63 -2.59 -5.33 39.65
N GLY A 64 -1.31 -5.30 39.27
CA GLY A 64 -0.37 -6.40 39.50
C GLY A 64 0.06 -7.22 38.27
N TRP A 65 -0.55 -7.06 37.09
CA TRP A 65 -0.13 -7.84 35.90
C TRP A 65 1.33 -7.59 35.49
N LYS A 66 1.84 -6.37 35.69
CA LYS A 66 3.26 -6.05 35.41
C LYS A 66 4.24 -6.62 36.43
N ASN A 67 3.78 -7.12 37.57
CA ASN A 67 4.64 -7.59 38.65
C ASN A 67 5.03 -9.07 38.51
N ALA A 68 4.51 -9.78 37.51
CA ALA A 68 4.79 -11.20 37.27
C ALA A 68 6.07 -11.45 36.43
N ILE A 69 6.73 -10.41 35.95
CA ILE A 69 8.04 -10.50 35.31
C ILE A 69 9.07 -10.05 36.34
N SER A 70 9.48 -10.96 37.22
CA SER A 70 10.63 -10.81 38.10
C SER A 70 11.47 -12.08 38.08
#